data_AF-A0A843JZ67-F1
#
_entry.id   AF-A0A843JZ67-F1
#
_cell.length_a   1.000
_cell.length_b   1.000
_cell.length_c   1.000
_cell.angle_alpha   90.00
_cell.angle_beta   90.00
_cell.angle_gamma   90.00
#
_symmetry.space_group_name_H-M   'P 1'
#
loop_
_entity.id
_entity.type
_entity.pdbx_description
1 polymer ?
#
loop_
_entity_poly.entity_id
_entity_poly.type
_entity_poly.pdbx_seq_one_letter_code
_entity_poly.pdbx_strand_id
1 'polypeptide(L)'
;MNEEIILIIAILLAAIITIILIINFIVKRRKRKKREQEVMPKLNEWVKQAKEMGYNYTKIRTLLEINGWEKKLVKKALKNNGLEKPEGYVE
;
A
#
# COMPACT_ATOMS: atom_id res chain seq x y z
N MET A 1 21.14 21.93 39.83
CA MET A 1 19.74 22.40 39.87
C MET A 1 19.23 22.92 38.52
N ASN A 2 19.70 24.07 37.98
CA ASN A 2 19.17 24.57 36.69
C ASN A 2 19.50 23.64 35.50
N GLU A 3 20.72 23.11 35.43
CA GLU A 3 21.12 22.19 34.35
C GLU A 3 20.35 20.86 34.40
N GLU A 4 20.14 20.30 35.58
CA GLU A 4 19.34 19.08 35.77
C GLU A 4 17.87 19.29 35.38
N ILE A 5 17.30 20.45 35.72
CA ILE A 5 15.94 20.83 35.32
C ILE A 5 15.86 20.95 33.78
N ILE A 6 16.83 21.59 33.14
CA ILE A 6 16.89 21.71 31.68
C ILE A 6 16.98 20.33 31.01
N LEU A 7 17.79 19.44 31.58
CA LEU A 7 18.00 18.08 31.04
C LEU A 7 16.73 17.23 31.16
N ILE A 8 16.01 17.34 32.28
CA ILE A 8 14.70 16.70 32.48
C ILE A 8 13.67 17.21 31.46
N ILE A 9 13.60 18.53 31.25
CA ILE A 9 12.69 19.14 30.26
C ILE A 9 13.03 18.66 28.84
N ALA A 10 14.31 18.55 28.49
CA ALA A 10 14.75 18.07 27.18
C ALA A 10 14.33 16.61 26.93
N ILE A 11 14.47 15.72 27.93
CA ILE A 11 14.04 14.33 27.83
C ILE A 11 12.52 14.24 27.65
N LEU A 12 11.75 15.03 28.40
CA LEU A 12 10.30 15.06 28.28
C LEU A 12 9.85 15.53 26.89
N LEU A 13 10.48 16.57 26.34
CA LEU A 13 10.18 17.05 24.99
C LEU A 13 10.52 15.99 23.92
N ALA A 14 11.67 15.32 24.05
CA ALA A 14 12.05 14.24 23.14
C ALA A 14 11.05 13.08 23.17
N ALA A 15 10.58 12.69 24.35
CA ALA A 15 9.57 11.66 24.50
C ALA A 15 8.25 12.04 23.81
N ILE A 16 7.79 13.29 23.98
CA ILE A 16 6.57 13.80 23.33
C ILE A 16 6.69 13.78 21.80
N ILE A 17 7.81 14.25 21.26
CA ILE A 17 8.07 14.23 19.81
C ILE A 17 8.04 12.79 19.28
N THR A 18 8.66 11.86 19.99
CA THR A 18 8.72 10.45 19.60
C THR A 18 7.31 9.84 19.53
N ILE A 19 6.45 10.13 20.52
CA ILE A 19 5.06 9.67 20.54
C ILE A 19 4.28 10.23 19.34
N ILE A 20 4.44 11.52 19.02
CA ILE A 20 3.77 12.16 17.87
C ILE A 20 4.19 11.47 16.55
N LEU A 21 5.48 11.18 16.39
CA LEU A 21 5.99 10.47 15.21
C LEU A 21 5.39 9.07 15.07
N ILE A 22 5.28 8.33 16.18
CA ILE A 22 4.66 6.99 16.20
C ILE A 22 3.19 7.07 15.80
N ILE A 23 2.43 8.00 16.37
CA ILE A 23 1.00 8.18 16.06
C ILE A 23 0.83 8.51 14.57
N ASN A 24 1.61 9.45 14.04
CA ASN A 24 1.57 9.83 12.64
C ASN A 24 1.89 8.65 11.71
N PHE A 25 2.88 7.84 12.06
CA PHE A 25 3.22 6.63 11.33
C PHE A 25 2.05 5.63 11.30
N ILE A 26 1.43 5.38 12.44
CA ILE A 26 0.28 4.46 12.57
C ILE A 26 -0.91 4.97 11.75
N VAL A 27 -1.28 6.25 11.88
CA VAL A 27 -2.40 6.85 11.14
C VAL A 27 -2.14 6.80 9.63
N LYS A 28 -0.93 7.16 9.18
CA LYS A 28 -0.54 7.07 7.77
C LYS A 28 -0.65 5.63 7.25
N ARG A 29 -0.19 4.65 8.04
CA ARG A 29 -0.29 3.23 7.68
C ARG A 29 -1.74 2.74 7.62
N ARG A 30 -2.59 3.13 8.57
CA ARG A 30 -4.02 2.79 8.57
C ARG A 30 -4.74 3.41 7.38
N LYS A 31 -4.49 4.69 7.07
CA LYS A 31 -5.12 5.38 5.93
C LYS A 31 -4.78 4.72 4.59
N ARG A 32 -3.53 4.27 4.42
CA ARG A 32 -3.11 3.48 3.26
C ARG A 32 -3.90 2.17 3.19
N LYS A 33 -3.93 1.38 4.25
CA LYS A 33 -4.67 0.11 4.30
C LYS A 33 -6.17 0.29 4.00
N LYS A 34 -6.80 1.35 4.53
CA LYS A 34 -8.22 1.61 4.28
C LYS A 34 -8.49 1.92 2.81
N ARG A 35 -7.66 2.76 2.19
CA ARG A 35 -7.74 3.00 0.74
C ARG A 35 -7.55 1.73 -0.07
N GLU A 36 -6.58 0.88 0.29
CA GLU A 36 -6.42 -0.41 -0.38
C GLU A 36 -7.67 -1.29 -0.24
N GLN A 37 -8.30 -1.33 0.94
CA GLN A 37 -9.52 -2.12 1.19
C GLN A 37 -10.75 -1.61 0.45
N GLU A 38 -10.88 -0.30 0.26
CA GLU A 38 -12.00 0.30 -0.49
C GLU A 38 -11.83 0.04 -2.00
N VAL A 39 -10.59 0.08 -2.48
CA VAL A 39 -10.27 0.06 -3.90
C VAL A 39 -10.06 -1.38 -4.43
N MET A 40 -9.55 -2.29 -3.60
CA MET A 40 -9.27 -3.68 -4.00
C MET A 40 -10.48 -4.48 -4.46
N PRO A 41 -11.69 -4.40 -3.85
CA PRO A 41 -12.84 -5.16 -4.30
C PRO A 41 -13.18 -4.86 -5.76
N LYS A 42 -13.25 -3.57 -6.12
CA LYS A 42 -13.50 -3.13 -7.50
C LYS A 42 -12.39 -3.58 -8.45
N LEU A 43 -11.13 -3.46 -8.04
CA LEU A 43 -10.00 -3.90 -8.87
C LEU A 43 -10.00 -5.43 -9.06
N ASN A 44 -10.30 -6.20 -8.02
CA ASN A 44 -10.41 -7.66 -8.10
C ASN A 44 -11.55 -8.07 -9.04
N GLU A 45 -12.69 -7.38 -9.00
CA GLU A 45 -13.82 -7.63 -9.89
C GLU A 45 -13.44 -7.38 -11.36
N TRP A 46 -12.74 -6.27 -11.63
CA TRP A 46 -12.25 -5.97 -12.98
C TRP A 46 -11.28 -7.04 -13.50
N VAL A 47 -10.35 -7.48 -12.64
CA VAL A 47 -9.41 -8.56 -12.99
C VAL A 47 -10.15 -9.87 -13.22
N LYS A 48 -11.17 -10.19 -12.41
CA LYS A 48 -11.99 -11.39 -12.56
C LYS A 48 -12.74 -11.38 -13.89
N GLN A 49 -13.42 -10.27 -14.21
CA GLN A 49 -14.13 -10.10 -15.48
C GLN A 49 -13.17 -10.21 -16.67
N ALA A 50 -12.00 -9.56 -16.61
CA ALA A 50 -11.01 -9.65 -17.67
C ALA A 50 -10.48 -11.08 -17.84
N LYS A 51 -10.27 -11.82 -16.75
CA LYS A 51 -9.89 -13.24 -16.77
C LYS A 51 -10.99 -14.09 -17.43
N GLU A 52 -12.25 -13.86 -17.09
CA GLU A 52 -13.40 -14.55 -17.68
C GLU A 52 -13.55 -14.27 -19.18
N MET A 53 -13.16 -13.07 -19.63
CA MET A 53 -13.07 -12.72 -21.05
C MET A 53 -11.84 -13.32 -21.76
N GLY A 54 -11.01 -14.12 -21.06
CA GLY A 54 -9.84 -14.79 -21.62
C GLY A 54 -8.57 -13.93 -21.70
N TYR A 55 -8.52 -12.78 -21.01
CA TYR A 55 -7.30 -11.98 -20.96
C TYR A 55 -6.25 -12.65 -20.05
N ASN A 56 -5.00 -12.64 -20.50
CA ASN A 56 -3.87 -13.19 -19.74
C ASN A 56 -3.27 -12.16 -18.76
N TYR A 57 -2.38 -12.62 -17.87
CA TYR A 57 -1.70 -11.80 -16.86
C TYR A 57 -1.13 -10.49 -17.45
N THR A 58 -0.36 -10.60 -18.54
CA THR A 58 0.33 -9.47 -19.15
C THR A 58 -0.65 -8.43 -19.65
N LYS A 59 -1.69 -8.85 -20.38
CA LYS A 59 -2.68 -7.94 -20.96
C LYS A 59 -3.48 -7.21 -19.89
N ILE A 60 -3.91 -7.93 -18.84
CA ILE A 60 -4.64 -7.32 -17.71
C ILE A 60 -3.75 -6.33 -16.97
N ARG A 61 -2.50 -6.71 -16.67
CA ARG A 61 -1.54 -5.83 -16.00
C ARG A 61 -1.31 -4.54 -16.78
N THR A 62 -1.00 -4.66 -18.07
CA THR A 62 -0.74 -3.51 -18.94
C THR A 62 -1.95 -2.58 -19.02
N LEU A 63 -3.16 -3.12 -19.20
CA LEU A 63 -4.38 -2.31 -19.26
C LEU A 63 -4.64 -1.57 -17.95
N LEU A 64 -4.44 -2.21 -16.79
CA LEU A 64 -4.64 -1.56 -15.51
C LEU A 64 -3.56 -0.49 -15.25
N GLU A 65 -2.30 -0.76 -15.58
CA GLU A 65 -1.23 0.24 -15.44
C GLU A 65 -1.45 1.46 -16.36
N ILE A 66 -1.90 1.25 -17.61
CA ILE A 66 -2.27 2.34 -18.55
C ILE A 66 -3.44 3.18 -18.00
N ASN A 67 -4.43 2.52 -17.38
CA ASN A 67 -5.56 3.20 -16.75
C ASN A 67 -5.20 3.90 -15.41
N GLY A 68 -3.91 3.99 -15.08
CA GLY A 68 -3.42 4.73 -13.91
C GLY A 68 -3.52 3.97 -12.58
N TRP A 69 -3.78 2.66 -12.61
CA TRP A 69 -3.82 1.86 -11.39
C TRP A 69 -2.43 1.69 -10.78
N GLU A 70 -2.35 1.77 -9.46
CA GLU A 70 -1.08 1.60 -8.75
C GLU A 70 -0.53 0.18 -8.96
N LYS A 71 0.72 0.07 -9.45
CA LYS A 71 1.39 -1.21 -9.75
C LYS A 71 1.28 -2.24 -8.61
N LYS A 72 1.40 -1.80 -7.35
CA LYS A 72 1.29 -2.69 -6.18
C LYS A 72 -0.10 -3.29 -6.02
N LEU A 73 -1.15 -2.50 -6.25
CA LEU A 73 -2.53 -2.95 -6.21
C LEU A 73 -2.83 -3.91 -7.35
N VAL A 74 -2.35 -3.59 -8.56
CA VAL A 74 -2.50 -4.45 -9.75
C VAL A 74 -1.86 -5.81 -9.52
N LYS A 75 -0.60 -5.86 -9.07
CA LYS A 75 0.09 -7.13 -8.74
C LYS A 75 -0.68 -7.95 -7.70
N LYS A 76 -1.21 -7.30 -6.66
CA LYS A 76 -2.01 -7.95 -5.61
C LYS A 76 -3.33 -8.50 -6.17
N ALA A 77 -4.01 -7.75 -7.02
CA ALA A 77 -5.27 -8.14 -7.65
C ALA A 77 -5.10 -9.34 -8.59
N LEU A 78 -4.06 -9.33 -9.41
CA LEU A 78 -3.71 -10.45 -10.29
C LEU A 78 -3.45 -11.73 -9.48
N LYS A 79 -2.65 -11.62 -8.41
CA LYS A 79 -2.37 -12.75 -7.51
C LYS A 79 -3.63 -13.30 -6.85
N ASN A 80 -4.51 -12.43 -6.34
CA ASN A 80 -5.78 -12.84 -5.72
C ASN A 80 -6.70 -13.61 -6.68
N ASN A 81 -6.60 -13.33 -7.99
CA ASN A 81 -7.37 -13.98 -9.04
C ASN A 81 -6.66 -15.19 -9.68
N GLY A 82 -5.54 -15.63 -9.09
CA GLY A 82 -4.77 -16.78 -9.58
C GLY A 82 -4.11 -16.55 -10.94
N LEU A 83 -3.82 -15.29 -11.29
CA LEU A 83 -3.04 -14.96 -12.47
C LEU A 83 -1.58 -14.84 -12.07
N GLU A 84 -0.80 -15.84 -12.46
CA GLU A 84 0.63 -15.87 -12.21
C GLU A 84 1.42 -15.13 -13.28
N LYS A 85 2.56 -14.60 -12.87
CA LYS A 85 3.49 -13.91 -13.76
C LYS A 85 4.11 -14.98 -14.69
N PRO A 86 4.04 -14.81 -16.02
CA PRO A 86 4.63 -15.77 -16.93
C PRO A 86 6.15 -15.83 -16.76
N GLU A 87 6.71 -17.03 -16.92
CA GLU A 87 8.16 -17.25 -16.91
C GLU A 87 8.81 -16.42 -18.03
N GLY A 88 9.91 -15.73 -17.70
CA GLY A 88 10.60 -14.82 -18.63
C GLY A 88 10.05 -13.39 -18.69
N TYR A 89 9.04 -13.03 -17.90
CA TYR A 89 8.55 -11.65 -17.84
C TYR A 89 9.56 -10.72 -17.12
N VAL A 90 10.19 -9.82 -17.90
CA VAL A 90 11.07 -8.75 -17.40
C VAL A 90 10.23 -7.55 -16.95
N GLU A 91 10.54 -6.99 -15.78
CA GLU A 91 9.75 -5.96 -15.10
C GLU A 91 9.99 -4.52 -15.55
#